data_AF-A0A1G0JWG9-F1
#
_entry.id   AF-A0A1G0JWG9-F1
#
_cell.length_a   1.000
_cell.length_b   1.000
_cell.length_c   1.000
_cell.angle_alpha   90.00
_cell.angle_beta   90.00
_cell.angle_gamma   90.00
#
_symmetry.space_group_name_H-M   'P 1'
#
loop_
_entity.id
_entity.type
_entity.pdbx_description
1 polymer ?
#
loop_
_entity_poly.entity_id
_entity_poly.type
_entity_poly.pdbx_seq_one_letter_code
_entity_poly.pdbx_strand_id
1 'polypeptide(L)' 'MELGGDFMVRLGRETLRLEAEFNRAAGFTEADDELPAFFYDEPLPPTNKAARFQSAELNEALRRCWEDLNK' A
#
# COMPACT_ATOMS: atom_id res chain seq x y z
N MET A 1 21.05 9.53 21.92
CA MET A 1 19.73 9.25 21.31
C MET A 1 19.77 7.82 20.83
N GLU A 2 18.91 6.98 21.39
CA GLU A 2 18.87 5.56 21.04
C GLU A 2 17.79 5.37 19.96
N LEU A 3 18.20 4.89 18.79
CA LEU A 3 17.32 4.61 17.64
C LEU A 3 16.72 3.20 17.79
N GLY A 4 16.07 2.94 18.93
CA GLY A 4 15.49 1.63 19.24
C GLY A 4 14.35 1.23 18.31
N GLY A 5 13.92 -0.03 18.37
CA GLY A 5 12.87 -0.57 17.49
C GLY A 5 11.57 0.26 17.52
N ASP A 6 11.12 0.68 18.70
CA ASP A 6 9.90 1.49 18.85
C ASP A 6 10.02 2.86 18.18
N PHE A 7 11.21 3.47 18.24
CA PHE A 7 11.49 4.72 17.54
C PHE A 7 11.36 4.51 16.02
N MET A 8 11.97 3.45 15.48
CA MET A 8 11.93 3.15 14.04
C MET A 8 10.50 2.86 13.56
N VAL A 9 9.70 2.14 14.34
CA VAL A 9 8.29 1.87 14.01
C VAL A 9 7.47 3.16 13.98
N ARG A 10 7.63 4.04 14.97
CA ARG A 10 6.94 5.34 15.00
C ARG A 10 7.34 6.22 13.82
N LEU A 11 8.64 6.30 13.53
CA LEU A 11 9.15 7.07 12.41
C LEU A 11 8.57 6.56 11.09
N GLY A 12 8.61 5.25 10.85
CA GLY A 12 8.07 4.66 9.63
C GLY A 12 6.57 4.92 9.44
N ARG A 13 5.77 4.82 10.50
CA ARG A 13 4.33 5.13 10.44
C ARG A 13 4.06 6.59 10.05
N GLU A 14 4.79 7.52 10.66
CA GLU A 14 4.63 8.93 10.35
C GLU A 14 5.08 9.25 8.92
N THR A 15 6.18 8.66 8.47
CA THR A 15 6.64 8.78 7.08
C THR A 15 5.57 8.31 6.10
N LEU A 16 5.00 7.11 6.29
CA LEU A 16 3.95 6.59 5.40
C LEU A 16 2.70 7.48 5.37
N ARG A 17 2.31 8.07 6.52
CA ARG A 17 1.19 9.02 6.60
C ARG A 17 1.47 10.27 5.75
N LEU A 18 2.66 10.85 5.89
CA LEU A 18 3.09 12.04 5.15
C LEU A 18 3.23 11.78 3.65
N GLU A 19 3.77 10.63 3.26
CA GLU A 19 3.87 10.21 1.85
C GLU A 19 2.48 10.10 1.20
N ALA A 20 1.51 9.50 1.91
CA ALA A 20 0.14 9.42 1.42
C ALA A 20 -0.53 10.81 1.29
N GLU A 21 -0.27 11.73 2.22
CA GLU A 21 -0.73 13.13 2.12
C GLU A 21 -0.12 13.86 0.94
N PHE A 22 1.19 13.69 0.73
CA PHE A 22 1.91 14.26 -0.39
C PHE A 22 1.34 13.77 -1.73
N ASN A 23 1.15 12.46 -1.90
CA ASN A 23 0.61 11.89 -3.13
C ASN A 23 -0.80 12.40 -3.44
N ARG A 24 -1.68 12.47 -2.42
CA ARG A 24 -3.03 13.05 -2.59
C ARG A 24 -2.96 14.52 -3.02
N ALA A 25 -2.06 15.31 -2.42
CA ALA A 25 -1.86 16.70 -2.79
C ALA A 25 -1.29 16.87 -4.22
N ALA A 26 -0.50 15.90 -4.69
CA ALA A 26 -0.01 15.84 -6.07
C ALA A 26 -1.07 15.34 -7.07
N GLY A 27 -2.25 14.91 -6.61
CA GLY A 27 -3.37 14.50 -7.45
C GLY A 27 -3.45 13.00 -7.73
N PHE A 28 -2.68 12.17 -7.03
CA PHE A 28 -2.83 10.71 -7.10
C PHE A 28 -4.16 10.27 -6.48
N THR A 29 -4.78 9.28 -7.10
CA THR A 29 -6.06 8.69 -6.74
C THR A 29 -5.92 7.19 -6.55
N GLU A 30 -6.94 6.52 -5.99
CA GLU A 30 -6.92 5.05 -5.84
C GLU A 30 -6.84 4.31 -7.18
N ALA A 31 -7.22 4.96 -8.30
CA ALA A 31 -7.08 4.37 -9.63
C ALA A 31 -5.61 4.25 -10.06
N ASP A 32 -4.73 5.10 -9.52
CA ASP A 32 -3.30 5.09 -9.81
C ASP A 32 -2.55 3.97 -9.07
N ASP A 33 -3.21 3.33 -8.11
CA ASP A 33 -2.66 2.18 -7.38
C ASP A 33 -2.81 0.86 -8.16
N GLU A 34 -3.62 0.83 -9.23
CA GLU A 34 -3.94 -0.40 -9.97
C GLU A 34 -2.77 -0.87 -10.83
N LEU A 35 -2.50 -2.18 -10.79
CA LEU A 35 -1.46 -2.75 -11.64
C LEU A 35 -1.87 -2.70 -13.11
N PRO A 36 -0.92 -2.59 -14.06
CA PRO A 36 -1.20 -2.72 -15.47
C PRO A 36 -1.93 -4.04 -15.80
N ALA A 37 -2.85 -4.01 -16.76
CA ALA A 37 -3.76 -5.13 -17.08
C ALA A 37 -3.07 -6.48 -17.32
N PHE A 38 -1.87 -6.48 -17.93
CA PHE A 38 -1.13 -7.72 -18.22
C PHE A 38 -0.78 -8.52 -16.95
N PHE A 39 -0.68 -7.89 -15.77
CA PHE A 39 -0.47 -8.62 -14.52
C PHE A 39 -1.63 -9.56 -14.18
N TYR A 40 -2.84 -9.26 -14.66
CA TYR A 40 -4.06 -10.06 -14.48
C TYR A 40 -4.32 -10.99 -15.67
N ASP A 41 -4.07 -10.50 -16.88
CA ASP A 41 -4.45 -11.18 -18.12
C ASP A 41 -3.38 -12.18 -18.62
N GLU A 42 -2.12 -12.03 -18.20
CA GLU A 42 -0.99 -12.82 -18.71
C GLU A 42 -0.32 -13.64 -17.59
N PRO A 43 -0.75 -14.90 -17.37
CA PRO A 43 -0.16 -15.75 -16.34
C PRO A 43 1.30 -16.12 -16.63
N LEU A 44 2.17 -16.03 -15.63
CA LEU A 44 3.60 -16.30 -15.79
C LEU A 44 3.93 -17.80 -15.68
N PRO A 45 4.57 -18.41 -16.70
CA PRO A 45 5.03 -19.79 -16.62
C PRO A 45 6.22 -19.94 -15.64
N PRO A 46 6.46 -21.16 -15.11
CA PRO A 46 5.66 -22.38 -15.31
C PRO A 46 4.43 -22.45 -14.39
N THR A 47 4.31 -21.54 -13.44
CA THR A 47 3.26 -21.61 -12.40
C THR A 47 1.89 -21.15 -12.88
N ASN A 48 1.84 -20.47 -14.03
CA ASN A 48 0.65 -19.86 -14.63
C ASN A 48 -0.14 -19.03 -13.61
N LYS A 49 0.59 -18.24 -12.79
CA LYS A 49 -0.01 -17.32 -11.83
C LYS A 49 -0.12 -15.93 -12.44
N ALA A 50 -1.26 -15.31 -12.24
CA ALA A 50 -1.51 -13.89 -12.44
C ALA A 50 -1.79 -13.22 -11.09
N ALA A 51 -1.73 -11.89 -11.05
CA ALA A 51 -2.20 -11.09 -9.93
C ALA A 51 -3.68 -11.38 -9.66
N ARG A 52 -4.08 -11.33 -8.38
CA ARG A 52 -5.43 -11.72 -7.94
C ARG A 52 -6.14 -10.64 -7.15
N PHE A 53 -5.38 -9.68 -6.63
CA PHE A 53 -5.90 -8.59 -5.82
C PHE A 53 -6.06 -7.36 -6.70
N GLN A 54 -7.18 -6.69 -6.54
CA GLN A 54 -7.43 -5.38 -7.14
C GLN A 54 -7.08 -4.30 -6.11
N SER A 55 -6.63 -3.14 -6.56
CA SER A 55 -6.17 -2.08 -5.67
C SER A 55 -7.28 -1.55 -4.77
N ALA A 56 -8.54 -1.60 -5.20
CA ALA A 56 -9.69 -1.27 -4.35
C ALA A 56 -9.78 -2.17 -3.09
N GLU A 57 -9.62 -3.49 -3.23
CA GLU A 57 -9.66 -4.44 -2.11
C GLU A 57 -8.46 -4.23 -1.18
N LEU A 58 -7.28 -4.00 -1.76
CA LEU A 58 -6.06 -3.73 -0.99
C LEU A 58 -6.17 -2.42 -0.20
N ASN A 59 -6.71 -1.36 -0.81
CA ASN A 59 -6.92 -0.07 -0.17
C ASN A 59 -7.94 -0.15 0.96
N GLU A 60 -9.00 -0.95 0.81
CA GLU A 60 -9.93 -1.24 1.90
C GLU A 60 -9.24 -1.95 3.07
N ALA A 61 -8.46 -3.00 2.79
CA ALA A 61 -7.70 -3.72 3.81
C ALA A 61 -6.68 -2.81 4.51
N LEU A 62 -6.00 -1.95 3.76
CA LEU A 62 -5.04 -0.98 4.28
C LEU A 62 -5.72 0.00 5.24
N ARG A 63 -6.87 0.57 4.87
CA ARG A 63 -7.65 1.47 5.75
C ARG A 63 -8.01 0.79 7.07
N ARG A 64 -8.50 -0.45 7.03
CA ARG A 64 -8.82 -1.22 8.24
C ARG A 64 -7.58 -1.43 9.12
N CYS A 65 -6.45 -1.80 8.53
CA CYS A 65 -5.18 -1.95 9.27
C CYS A 65 -4.76 -0.64 9.94
N TRP A 66 -4.89 0.50 9.25
CA TRP A 66 -4.58 1.81 9.83
C TRP A 66 -5.52 2.18 10.99
N GLU A 67 -6.81 1.89 10.87
CA GLU A 67 -7.78 2.11 11.95
C GLU A 67 -7.42 1.28 13.19
N ASP A 68 -7.05 0.01 13.01
CA ASP A 68 -6.67 -0.87 14.12
C ASP A 68 -5.34 -0.46 14.78
N LEU A 69 -4.42 0.14 14.04
CA LEU A 69 -3.16 0.66 14.58
C LEU A 69 -3.31 1.99 15.34
N ASN A 70 -4.42 2.69 15.15
CA ASN A 70 -4.73 3.97 15.78
C ASN A 70 -5.72 3.84 16.96
N LYS A 71 -6.20 2.63 17.26
CA LYS A 71 -6.91 2.28 18.50
C LYS A 71 -5.90 2.02 19.62
#